data_AF-A0A928IB35-F1
#
_entry.id   AF-A0A928IB35-F1
#
_cell.length_a   1.000
_cell.length_b   1.000
_cell.length_c   1.000
_cell.angle_alpha   90.00
_cell.angle_beta   90.00
_cell.angle_gamma   90.00
#
_symmetry.space_group_name_H-M   'P 1'
#
loop_
_entity.id
_entity.type
_entity.pdbx_description
1 polymer ?
#
loop_
_entity_poly.entity_id
_entity_poly.type
_entity_poly.pdbx_seq_one_letter_code
_entity_poly.pdbx_strand_id
1 'polypeptide(L)'
;MITYLMKNSIDRGDFAIERVVYGDVLMVINFSMDFLALYITGKIMHNRQRPFFLTLSAVIGAVYSLVILSLDSDGIIGGTVSILAAFLLTFVAYGKQKISVLIKNTAVFYIVNFALGGGITALCNLLNMWQNKQNVMINGTFDVVYGDIPLGLLVILGPLCGLFSLVSGKLIKKKTAQRKCSLSITLDQTSVCIDALVDSGNLLTEPISGKPVIITAFEAVRRLIPLELFSLFKSRDTSCLGICTYASRVRVIPTSTVNGKGILYALFPDRVTVDGKEVDVYIAISPDTESFDGFTAIVPNTVI
;
A
#
# COMPACT_ATOMS: atom_id res chain seq x y z
N MET A 1 4.45 -36.64 -12.04
CA MET A 1 4.73 -37.19 -13.38
C MET A 1 5.87 -36.35 -13.93
N ILE A 2 7.04 -36.97 -14.06
CA ILE A 2 8.35 -36.33 -14.04
C ILE A 2 8.73 -35.92 -15.47
N THR A 3 8.79 -34.61 -15.74
CA THR A 3 9.32 -34.10 -17.02
C THR A 3 10.78 -33.68 -16.81
N TYR A 4 11.71 -34.56 -17.19
CA TYR A 4 13.16 -34.31 -17.28
C TYR A 4 13.43 -33.41 -18.47
N LEU A 5 13.89 -32.16 -18.26
CA LEU A 5 14.05 -31.25 -19.39
C LEU A 5 15.48 -31.11 -19.94
N MET A 6 16.56 -31.35 -19.22
CA MET A 6 17.88 -31.49 -19.86
C MET A 6 18.87 -32.29 -19.02
N LYS A 7 19.62 -33.15 -19.71
CA LYS A 7 20.82 -33.84 -19.25
C LYS A 7 22.02 -33.06 -19.78
N ASN A 8 22.50 -32.08 -19.03
CA ASN A 8 23.78 -31.43 -19.35
C ASN A 8 24.91 -32.27 -18.77
N SER A 9 25.60 -33.01 -19.64
CA SER A 9 26.84 -33.70 -19.31
C SER A 9 27.99 -32.71 -19.35
N ILE A 10 28.48 -32.33 -18.17
CA ILE A 10 29.80 -31.70 -18.09
C ILE A 10 30.81 -32.85 -18.22
N ASP A 11 31.39 -33.00 -19.40
CA ASP A 11 32.41 -34.02 -19.65
C ASP A 11 33.68 -33.62 -18.89
N ARG A 12 33.94 -34.32 -17.78
CA ARG A 12 35.19 -34.26 -17.03
C ARG A 12 35.81 -35.63 -17.12
N GLY A 13 37.07 -35.70 -17.54
CA GLY A 13 37.86 -36.93 -17.55
C GLY A 13 37.52 -37.81 -16.34
N ASP A 14 36.98 -38.99 -16.67
CA ASP A 14 36.52 -40.10 -15.84
C ASP A 14 35.21 -39.98 -15.02
N PHE A 15 34.55 -38.81 -14.88
CA PHE A 15 33.20 -38.75 -14.27
C PHE A 15 32.34 -37.60 -14.83
N ALA A 16 31.30 -37.95 -15.60
CA ALA A 16 30.24 -37.04 -15.99
C ALA A 16 29.27 -36.80 -14.81
N ILE A 17 29.21 -35.57 -14.29
CA ILE A 17 28.17 -35.19 -13.32
C ILE A 17 26.94 -34.76 -14.09
N GLU A 18 25.92 -35.61 -14.11
CA GLU A 18 24.63 -35.30 -14.73
C GLU A 18 23.81 -34.38 -13.81
N ARG A 19 23.60 -33.12 -14.22
CA ARG A 19 22.60 -32.26 -13.56
C ARG A 19 21.22 -32.60 -14.11
N VAL A 20 20.36 -33.11 -13.23
CA VAL A 20 18.95 -33.36 -13.51
C VAL A 20 18.12 -32.18 -12.99
N VAL A 21 17.43 -31.48 -13.88
CA VAL A 21 16.48 -30.42 -13.51
C VAL A 21 15.05 -30.90 -13.71
N TYR A 22 14.27 -30.86 -12.63
CA TYR A 22 12.86 -31.21 -12.61
C TYR A 22 12.02 -30.00 -13.06
N GLY A 23 11.46 -30.06 -14.27
CA GLY A 23 10.73 -28.92 -14.86
C GLY A 23 9.47 -28.52 -14.09
N ASP A 24 8.76 -29.48 -13.53
CA ASP A 24 7.60 -29.28 -12.66
C ASP A 24 7.96 -28.52 -11.38
N VAL A 25 9.04 -28.94 -10.71
CA VAL A 25 9.56 -28.27 -9.53
C VAL A 25 10.03 -26.85 -9.87
N LEU A 26 10.72 -26.69 -10.99
CA LEU A 26 11.19 -25.39 -11.48
C LEU A 26 10.02 -24.43 -11.72
N MET A 27 8.93 -24.89 -12.34
CA MET A 27 7.73 -24.09 -12.55
C MET A 27 7.11 -23.64 -11.24
N VAL A 28 6.97 -24.54 -10.25
CA VAL A 28 6.35 -24.20 -8.96
C VAL A 28 7.18 -23.16 -8.20
N ILE A 29 8.51 -23.29 -8.22
CA ILE A 29 9.41 -22.33 -7.57
C ILE A 29 9.33 -20.96 -8.23
N ASN A 30 9.44 -20.90 -9.56
CA ASN A 30 9.37 -19.63 -10.29
C ASN A 30 8.00 -18.98 -10.16
N PHE A 31 6.91 -19.76 -10.26
CA PHE A 31 5.56 -19.26 -10.01
C PHE A 31 5.45 -18.62 -8.62
N SER A 32 5.97 -19.30 -7.59
CA SER A 32 5.88 -18.81 -6.21
C SER A 32 6.73 -17.54 -5.99
N MET A 33 7.94 -17.51 -6.53
CA MET A 33 8.85 -16.36 -6.45
C MET A 33 8.31 -15.15 -7.20
N ASP A 34 7.87 -15.33 -8.44
CA ASP A 34 7.31 -14.24 -9.25
C ASP A 34 6.03 -13.70 -8.62
N PHE A 35 5.14 -14.58 -8.13
CA PHE A 35 3.93 -14.14 -7.44
C PHE A 35 4.25 -13.32 -6.18
N LEU A 36 5.19 -13.79 -5.35
CA LEU A 36 5.60 -13.09 -4.13
C LEU A 36 6.28 -11.77 -4.45
N ALA A 37 7.20 -11.76 -5.40
CA ALA A 37 7.93 -10.56 -5.80
C ALA A 37 6.99 -9.50 -6.38
N LEU A 38 6.03 -9.89 -7.24
CA LEU A 38 4.98 -8.99 -7.75
C LEU A 38 4.07 -8.51 -6.61
N TYR A 39 3.69 -9.39 -5.68
CA TYR A 39 2.86 -8.97 -4.55
C TYR A 39 3.57 -7.94 -3.64
N ILE A 40 4.85 -8.15 -3.32
CA ILE A 40 5.65 -7.19 -2.54
C ILE A 40 5.84 -5.89 -3.32
N THR A 41 6.19 -5.98 -4.60
CA THR A 41 6.39 -4.81 -5.48
C THR A 41 5.13 -3.95 -5.53
N GLY A 42 3.95 -4.56 -5.69
CA GLY A 42 2.69 -3.82 -5.75
C GLY A 42 2.32 -3.15 -4.44
N LYS A 43 2.74 -3.72 -3.29
CA LYS A 43 2.60 -3.08 -1.98
C LYS A 43 3.50 -1.87 -1.83
N ILE A 44 4.78 -1.99 -2.19
CA ILE A 44 5.76 -0.89 -2.13
C ILE A 44 5.33 0.26 -3.05
N MET A 45 4.88 -0.07 -4.25
CA MET A 45 4.48 0.90 -5.28
C MET A 45 3.04 1.41 -5.13
N HIS A 46 2.30 0.94 -4.12
CA HIS A 46 0.89 1.28 -3.90
C HIS A 46 -0.01 1.04 -5.13
N ASN A 47 0.33 0.03 -5.95
CA ASN A 47 -0.45 -0.33 -7.13
C ASN A 47 -1.73 -1.08 -6.75
N ARG A 48 -2.77 -0.96 -7.57
CA ARG A 48 -3.98 -1.77 -7.41
C ARG A 48 -3.68 -3.23 -7.74
N GLN A 49 -3.73 -4.10 -6.74
CA GLN A 49 -3.43 -5.53 -6.86
C GLN A 49 -4.72 -6.33 -7.13
N ARG A 50 -4.82 -6.94 -8.32
CA ARG A 50 -5.89 -7.89 -8.64
C ARG A 50 -5.30 -9.30 -8.61
N PRO A 51 -5.77 -10.21 -7.74
CA PRO A 51 -5.14 -11.51 -7.54
C PRO A 51 -5.05 -12.32 -8.83
N PHE A 52 -6.10 -12.28 -9.66
CA PHE A 52 -6.12 -12.95 -10.97
C PHE A 52 -4.98 -12.52 -11.91
N PHE A 53 -4.66 -11.22 -11.97
CA PHE A 53 -3.60 -10.72 -12.84
C PHE A 53 -2.20 -11.01 -12.28
N LEU A 54 -2.06 -11.03 -10.96
CA LEU A 54 -0.82 -11.46 -10.29
C LEU A 54 -0.55 -12.94 -10.53
N THR A 55 -1.57 -13.80 -10.39
CA THR A 55 -1.43 -15.23 -10.69
C THR A 55 -1.13 -15.47 -12.15
N LEU A 56 -1.83 -14.77 -13.07
CA LEU A 56 -1.57 -14.90 -14.50
C LEU A 56 -0.14 -14.50 -14.87
N SER A 57 0.34 -13.39 -14.31
CA SER A 57 1.72 -12.95 -14.51
C SER A 57 2.73 -13.99 -13.98
N ALA A 58 2.52 -14.51 -12.76
CA ALA A 58 3.37 -15.56 -12.21
C ALA A 58 3.38 -16.86 -13.04
N VAL A 59 2.25 -17.24 -13.67
CA VAL A 59 2.22 -18.37 -14.62
C VAL A 59 3.10 -18.08 -15.84
N ILE A 60 3.03 -16.86 -16.39
CA ILE A 60 3.89 -16.45 -17.51
C ILE A 60 5.37 -16.55 -17.12
N GLY A 61 5.72 -16.13 -15.90
CA GLY A 61 7.09 -16.23 -15.37
C GLY A 61 7.56 -17.68 -15.20
N ALA A 62 6.69 -18.56 -14.71
CA ALA A 62 6.97 -20.00 -14.62
C ALA A 62 7.15 -20.68 -15.98
N VAL A 63 6.39 -20.28 -17.00
CA VAL A 63 6.58 -20.77 -18.37
C VAL A 63 7.87 -20.20 -18.96
N TYR A 64 8.14 -18.92 -18.72
CA TYR A 64 9.36 -18.26 -19.16
C TYR A 64 10.62 -18.97 -18.66
N SER A 65 10.64 -19.44 -17.41
CA SER A 65 11.80 -20.17 -16.86
C SER A 65 12.07 -21.51 -17.54
N LEU A 66 11.03 -22.20 -18.05
CA LEU A 66 11.21 -23.40 -18.88
C LEU A 66 11.77 -23.07 -20.26
N VAL A 67 11.30 -21.98 -20.86
CA VAL A 67 11.72 -21.54 -22.20
C VAL A 67 13.19 -21.13 -22.18
N ILE A 68 13.61 -20.32 -21.20
CA ILE A 68 15.01 -19.89 -21.11
C ILE A 68 15.96 -21.05 -20.83
N LEU A 69 15.52 -22.04 -20.04
CA LEU A 69 16.27 -23.28 -19.80
C LEU A 69 16.44 -24.10 -21.07
N SER A 70 15.42 -24.16 -21.93
CA SER A 70 15.44 -24.95 -23.16
C SER A 70 16.27 -24.32 -24.28
N LEU A 71 16.47 -23.01 -24.22
CA LEU A 71 17.15 -22.24 -25.27
C LEU A 71 18.68 -22.20 -25.11
N ASP A 72 19.24 -22.70 -24.00
CA ASP A 72 20.68 -22.74 -23.67
C ASP A 72 21.44 -21.46 -24.08
N SER A 73 20.77 -20.32 -23.94
CA SER A 73 21.18 -19.05 -24.52
C SER A 73 22.01 -18.25 -23.53
N ASP A 74 23.29 -18.57 -23.43
CA ASP A 74 24.22 -17.81 -22.60
C ASP A 74 24.59 -16.46 -23.24
N GLY A 75 24.75 -15.42 -22.41
CA GLY A 75 25.26 -14.10 -22.81
C GLY A 75 24.19 -13.00 -23.00
N ILE A 76 24.47 -12.06 -23.91
CA ILE A 76 23.71 -10.80 -24.10
C ILE A 76 22.24 -11.06 -24.47
N ILE A 77 21.98 -12.13 -25.22
CA ILE A 77 20.65 -12.51 -25.70
C ILE A 77 19.76 -12.92 -24.52
N GLY A 78 20.26 -13.80 -23.63
CA GLY A 78 19.53 -14.22 -22.43
C GLY A 78 19.23 -13.06 -21.46
N GLY A 79 20.19 -12.14 -21.29
CA GLY A 79 20.00 -10.94 -20.47
C GLY A 79 18.91 -10.01 -21.01
N THR A 80 18.91 -9.78 -22.33
CA THR A 80 17.90 -8.92 -22.99
C THR A 80 16.51 -9.51 -22.88
N VAL A 81 16.37 -10.82 -23.12
CA VAL A 81 15.11 -11.56 -23.00
C VAL A 81 14.57 -11.51 -21.57
N SER A 82 15.44 -11.58 -20.56
CA SER A 82 15.06 -11.46 -19.14
C SER A 82 14.51 -10.08 -18.78
N ILE A 83 15.08 -9.01 -19.35
CA ILE A 83 14.59 -7.64 -19.16
C ILE A 83 13.19 -7.50 -19.76
N LEU A 84 12.99 -7.99 -20.99
CA LEU A 84 11.69 -7.95 -21.65
C LEU A 84 10.64 -8.77 -20.88
N ALA A 85 11.02 -9.93 -20.34
CA ALA A 85 10.15 -10.74 -19.51
C ALA A 85 9.71 -9.97 -18.25
N ALA A 86 10.64 -9.30 -17.54
CA ALA A 86 10.30 -8.51 -16.36
C ALA A 86 9.31 -7.37 -16.68
N PHE A 87 9.48 -6.69 -17.82
CA PHE A 87 8.51 -5.68 -18.29
C PHE A 87 7.13 -6.30 -18.59
N LEU A 88 7.11 -7.46 -19.23
CA LEU A 88 5.86 -8.17 -19.52
C LEU A 88 5.14 -8.58 -18.23
N LEU A 89 5.87 -9.13 -17.25
CA LEU A 89 5.32 -9.57 -15.98
C LEU A 89 4.70 -8.40 -15.20
N THR A 90 5.41 -7.29 -15.07
CA THR A 90 4.88 -6.10 -14.36
C THR A 90 3.73 -5.45 -15.11
N PHE A 91 3.75 -5.46 -16.44
CA PHE A 91 2.65 -4.96 -17.27
C PHE A 91 1.37 -5.80 -17.10
N VAL A 92 1.48 -7.13 -17.15
CA VAL A 92 0.33 -8.04 -16.94
C VAL A 92 -0.21 -7.90 -15.52
N ALA A 93 0.66 -7.78 -14.52
CA ALA A 93 0.28 -7.71 -13.11
C ALA A 93 -0.49 -6.43 -12.74
N TYR A 94 -0.08 -5.26 -13.26
CA TYR A 94 -0.65 -3.96 -12.88
C TYR A 94 -1.47 -3.26 -13.98
N GLY A 95 -1.49 -3.82 -15.18
CA GLY A 95 -2.25 -3.31 -16.33
C GLY A 95 -1.63 -2.08 -16.98
N LYS A 96 -2.47 -1.34 -17.72
CA LYS A 96 -2.04 -0.16 -18.48
C LYS A 96 -1.65 0.98 -17.53
N GLN A 97 -0.36 1.31 -17.52
CA GLN A 97 0.21 2.43 -16.77
C GLN A 97 1.06 3.30 -17.69
N LYS A 98 1.38 4.52 -17.25
CA LYS A 98 2.38 5.36 -17.94
C LYS A 98 3.73 4.63 -17.97
N ILE A 99 4.47 4.74 -19.07
CA ILE A 99 5.76 4.04 -19.26
C ILE A 99 6.75 4.32 -18.12
N SER A 100 6.76 5.55 -17.59
CA SER A 100 7.62 5.94 -16.46
C SER A 100 7.28 5.20 -15.16
N VAL A 101 6.01 4.86 -14.95
CA VAL A 101 5.56 4.07 -13.79
C VAL A 101 5.88 2.60 -13.99
N LEU A 102 5.72 2.09 -15.22
CA LEU A 102 6.08 0.72 -15.56
C LEU A 102 7.58 0.46 -15.33
N ILE A 103 8.46 1.37 -15.77
CA ILE A 103 9.91 1.29 -15.54
C ILE A 103 10.22 1.24 -14.04
N LYS A 104 9.58 2.09 -13.23
CA LYS A 104 9.74 2.09 -11.77
C LYS A 104 9.30 0.77 -11.14
N ASN A 105 8.15 0.23 -11.56
CA ASN A 105 7.68 -1.06 -11.07
C ASN A 105 8.65 -2.19 -11.42
N THR A 106 9.18 -2.22 -12.64
CA THR A 106 10.17 -3.21 -13.08
C THR A 106 11.47 -3.09 -12.28
N ALA A 107 11.95 -1.87 -12.00
CA ALA A 107 13.12 -1.66 -11.16
C ALA A 107 12.92 -2.17 -9.73
N VAL A 108 11.78 -1.86 -9.10
CA VAL A 108 11.45 -2.37 -7.75
C VAL A 108 11.29 -3.88 -7.76
N PHE A 109 10.67 -4.45 -8.79
CA PHE A 109 10.55 -5.90 -8.97
C PHE A 109 11.92 -6.59 -9.00
N TYR A 110 12.91 -6.03 -9.70
CA TYR A 110 14.27 -6.55 -9.67
C TYR A 110 14.92 -6.47 -8.30
N ILE A 111 14.77 -5.35 -7.59
CA ILE A 111 15.30 -5.20 -6.22
C ILE A 111 14.70 -6.27 -5.30
N VAL A 112 13.40 -6.48 -5.38
CA VAL A 112 12.69 -7.51 -4.59
C VAL A 112 13.18 -8.91 -4.97
N ASN A 113 13.30 -9.23 -6.25
CA ASN A 113 13.81 -10.53 -6.70
C ASN A 113 15.26 -10.77 -6.27
N PHE A 114 16.11 -9.75 -6.36
CA PHE A 114 17.49 -9.83 -5.88
C PHE A 114 17.55 -10.08 -4.37
N ALA A 115 16.72 -9.39 -3.58
CA ALA A 115 16.64 -9.61 -2.13
C ALA A 115 16.11 -11.01 -1.79
N LEU A 116 15.09 -11.50 -2.48
CA LEU A 116 14.55 -12.85 -2.28
C LEU A 116 15.58 -13.92 -2.67
N GLY A 117 16.20 -13.80 -3.84
CA GLY A 117 17.23 -14.72 -4.31
C GLY A 117 18.46 -14.73 -3.39
N GLY A 118 18.98 -13.56 -3.02
CA GLY A 118 20.10 -13.42 -2.09
C GLY A 118 19.77 -13.97 -0.70
N GLY A 119 18.54 -13.76 -0.21
CA GLY A 119 18.07 -14.32 1.06
C GLY A 119 18.04 -15.85 1.04
N ILE A 120 17.58 -16.45 -0.06
CA ILE A 120 17.60 -17.91 -0.25
C ILE A 120 19.03 -18.43 -0.26
N THR A 121 19.93 -17.80 -1.03
CA THR A 121 21.34 -18.20 -1.10
C THR A 121 22.02 -18.11 0.26
N ALA A 122 21.81 -17.01 1.00
CA ALA A 122 22.36 -16.82 2.34
C ALA A 122 21.86 -17.89 3.33
N LEU A 123 20.56 -18.21 3.29
CA LEU A 123 19.98 -19.23 4.15
C LEU A 123 20.53 -20.63 3.83
N CYS A 124 20.66 -20.97 2.54
CA CYS A 124 21.26 -22.23 2.12
C CYS A 124 22.71 -22.36 2.64
N ASN A 125 23.50 -21.29 2.52
CA ASN A 125 24.88 -21.27 3.02
C ASN A 125 24.94 -21.48 4.54
N LEU A 126 24.03 -20.85 5.29
CA LEU A 126 23.96 -21.00 6.75
C LEU A 126 23.58 -22.43 7.17
N LEU A 127 22.62 -23.05 6.46
CA LEU A 127 22.18 -24.42 6.74
C LEU A 127 23.24 -25.46 6.38
N ASN A 128 23.95 -25.27 5.28
CA ASN A 128 25.06 -26.13 4.89
C ASN A 128 26.18 -26.10 5.95
N MET A 129 26.45 -24.91 6.51
CA MET A 129 27.38 -24.74 7.63
C MET A 129 26.90 -25.47 8.90
N TRP A 130 25.59 -25.42 9.20
CA TRP A 130 24.99 -26.10 10.36
C TRP A 130 24.99 -27.63 10.23
N GLN A 131 24.80 -28.16 9.03
CA GLN A 131 24.84 -29.60 8.75
C GLN A 131 26.25 -30.17 8.57
N ASN A 132 27.29 -29.34 8.74
CA ASN A 132 28.69 -29.70 8.58
C ASN A 132 29.00 -30.35 7.21
N LYS A 133 28.23 -29.99 6.16
CA LYS A 133 28.52 -30.37 4.78
C LYS A 133 29.60 -29.43 4.26
N GLN A 134 30.76 -29.97 3.88
CA GLN A 134 31.85 -29.16 3.34
C GLN A 134 31.46 -28.52 2.01
N ASN A 135 31.68 -27.21 1.89
CA ASN A 135 31.61 -26.51 0.61
C ASN A 135 32.85 -26.88 -0.22
N VAL A 136 32.68 -27.66 -1.28
CA VAL A 136 33.78 -27.96 -2.22
C VAL A 136 33.90 -26.80 -3.21
N MET A 137 35.02 -26.09 -3.20
CA MET A 137 35.33 -25.09 -4.23
C MET A 137 35.72 -25.79 -5.53
N ILE A 138 34.96 -25.59 -6.59
CA ILE A 138 35.26 -26.11 -7.93
C ILE A 138 35.48 -24.92 -8.86
N ASN A 139 36.69 -24.76 -9.41
CA ASN A 139 37.06 -23.75 -10.42
C ASN A 139 36.68 -22.30 -10.07
N GLY A 140 37.04 -21.82 -8.86
CA GLY A 140 36.92 -20.39 -8.51
C GLY A 140 35.48 -19.87 -8.43
N THR A 141 34.48 -20.75 -8.54
CA THR A 141 33.06 -20.43 -8.41
C THR A 141 32.53 -21.23 -7.24
N PHE A 142 31.72 -20.61 -6.37
CA PHE A 142 31.03 -21.33 -5.29
C PHE A 142 29.95 -22.22 -5.91
N ASP A 143 30.35 -23.39 -6.42
CA ASP A 143 29.40 -24.39 -6.91
C ASP A 143 28.86 -25.12 -5.68
N VAL A 144 27.71 -24.65 -5.20
CA VAL A 144 26.93 -25.39 -4.21
C VAL A 144 26.60 -26.72 -4.87
N VAL A 145 27.12 -27.82 -4.33
CA VAL A 145 26.67 -29.16 -4.70
C VAL A 145 25.17 -29.18 -4.41
N TYR A 146 24.36 -28.99 -5.46
CA TYR A 146 22.89 -29.11 -5.48
C TYR A 146 22.48 -30.58 -5.23
N GLY A 147 23.18 -31.29 -4.35
CA GLY A 147 22.89 -32.69 -4.01
C GLY A 147 21.70 -32.79 -3.08
N ASP A 148 21.55 -31.88 -2.12
CA ASP A 148 20.49 -31.98 -1.09
C ASP A 148 20.10 -30.61 -0.51
N ILE A 149 19.79 -29.62 -1.34
CA ILE A 149 18.95 -28.53 -0.81
C ILE A 149 17.57 -29.15 -0.70
N PRO A 150 16.96 -29.31 0.50
CA PRO A 150 15.62 -29.84 0.59
C PRO A 150 14.72 -28.83 -0.10
N LEU A 151 14.29 -29.17 -1.31
CA LEU A 151 13.33 -28.42 -2.12
C LEU A 151 12.08 -28.04 -1.31
N GLY A 152 11.78 -28.78 -0.24
CA GLY A 152 10.75 -28.46 0.76
C GLY A 152 10.97 -27.16 1.54
N LEU A 153 12.20 -26.70 1.78
CA LEU A 153 12.44 -25.46 2.54
C LEU A 153 12.07 -24.20 1.75
N LEU A 154 12.26 -24.22 0.43
CA LEU A 154 11.84 -23.16 -0.49
C LEU A 154 10.33 -23.09 -0.66
N VAL A 155 9.67 -24.25 -0.68
CA VAL A 155 8.20 -24.39 -0.75
C VAL A 155 7.50 -23.90 0.53
N ILE A 156 8.21 -23.82 1.66
CA ILE A 156 7.66 -23.36 2.95
C ILE A 156 7.92 -21.86 3.21
N LEU A 157 9.08 -21.32 2.78
CA LEU A 157 9.44 -19.92 3.01
C LEU A 157 8.66 -18.92 2.16
N GLY A 158 8.32 -19.25 0.92
CA GLY A 158 7.48 -18.41 0.05
C GLY A 158 6.08 -18.14 0.63
N PRO A 159 5.32 -19.18 1.02
CA PRO A 159 4.05 -19.04 1.72
C PRO A 159 4.17 -18.37 3.08
N LEU A 160 5.24 -18.61 3.86
CA LEU A 160 5.49 -17.94 5.14
C LEU A 160 5.70 -16.43 4.99
N CYS A 161 6.43 -15.99 3.97
CA CYS A 161 6.61 -14.56 3.69
C CYS A 161 5.32 -13.93 3.15
N GLY A 162 4.54 -14.66 2.35
CA GLY A 162 3.19 -14.29 1.92
C GLY A 162 2.20 -14.18 3.10
N LEU A 163 2.21 -15.13 4.03
CA LEU A 163 1.47 -15.11 5.29
C LEU A 163 1.89 -13.93 6.16
N PHE A 164 3.18 -13.65 6.28
CA PHE A 164 3.70 -12.49 7.00
C PHE A 164 3.19 -11.18 6.39
N SER A 165 3.11 -11.09 5.06
CA SER A 165 2.56 -9.93 4.35
C SER A 165 1.03 -9.79 4.46
N LEU A 166 0.31 -10.91 4.60
CA LEU A 166 -1.13 -10.92 4.91
C LEU A 166 -1.41 -10.53 6.37
N VAL A 167 -0.57 -10.98 7.31
CA VAL A 167 -0.64 -10.64 8.74
C VAL A 167 -0.29 -9.17 8.96
N SER A 168 0.75 -8.65 8.31
CA SER A 168 1.09 -7.23 8.37
C SER A 168 0.00 -6.35 7.73
N GLY A 169 -0.62 -6.78 6.63
CA GLY A 169 -1.80 -6.13 6.06
C GLY A 169 -3.00 -6.10 7.01
N LYS A 170 -3.22 -7.15 7.81
CA LYS A 170 -4.25 -7.18 8.86
C LYS A 170 -3.89 -6.31 10.08
N LEU A 171 -2.61 -6.23 10.46
CA LEU A 171 -2.15 -5.33 11.52
C LEU A 171 -2.25 -3.86 11.12
N ILE A 172 -1.97 -3.53 9.86
CA ILE A 172 -2.15 -2.18 9.31
C ILE A 172 -3.65 -1.83 9.26
N LYS A 173 -4.53 -2.76 8.84
CA LYS A 173 -5.98 -2.58 8.94
C LYS A 173 -6.48 -2.41 10.38
N LYS A 174 -5.83 -3.05 11.37
CA LYS A 174 -6.13 -2.81 12.80
C LYS A 174 -5.67 -1.43 13.28
N LYS A 175 -4.62 -0.84 12.68
CA LYS A 175 -4.25 0.57 12.92
C LYS A 175 -5.15 1.57 12.18
N THR A 176 -5.81 1.14 11.11
CA THR A 176 -6.95 1.84 10.49
C THR A 176 -8.28 1.40 11.11
N ALA A 177 -8.32 1.16 12.43
CA ALA A 177 -9.58 1.30 13.14
C ALA A 177 -9.92 2.80 13.08
N GLN A 178 -11.10 3.13 12.56
CA GLN A 178 -11.66 4.48 12.59
C GLN A 178 -11.46 5.05 13.99
N ARG A 179 -10.47 5.95 14.14
CA ARG A 179 -10.16 6.52 15.45
C ARG A 179 -11.32 7.46 15.77
N LYS A 180 -11.97 7.20 16.90
CA LYS A 180 -13.07 8.03 17.41
C LYS A 180 -12.48 9.01 18.41
N CYS A 181 -12.97 10.24 18.42
CA CYS A 181 -12.62 11.23 19.43
C CYS A 181 -13.87 11.98 19.89
N SER A 182 -13.84 12.45 21.14
CA SER A 182 -14.87 13.34 21.68
C SER A 182 -14.52 14.78 21.33
N LEU A 183 -15.47 15.49 20.72
CA LEU A 183 -15.34 16.89 20.33
C LEU A 183 -16.30 17.73 21.16
N SER A 184 -15.78 18.71 21.89
CA SER A 184 -16.59 19.71 22.59
C SER A 184 -16.34 21.09 21.99
N ILE A 185 -17.41 21.78 21.64
CA ILE A 185 -17.39 23.10 21.01
C ILE A 185 -18.20 24.06 21.88
N THR A 186 -17.63 25.23 22.18
CA THR A 186 -18.26 26.27 22.99
C THR A 186 -18.33 27.59 22.22
N LEU A 187 -19.51 28.21 22.24
CA LEU A 187 -19.81 29.52 21.66
C LEU A 187 -20.84 30.23 22.56
N ASP A 188 -20.54 31.45 22.99
CA ASP A 188 -21.41 32.30 23.82
C ASP A 188 -22.06 31.56 24.99
N GLN A 189 -21.22 30.91 25.81
CA GLN A 189 -21.59 30.09 26.97
C GLN A 189 -22.35 28.80 26.67
N THR A 190 -22.80 28.58 25.43
CA THR A 190 -23.40 27.32 25.03
C THR A 190 -22.31 26.34 24.64
N SER A 191 -22.39 25.09 25.12
CA SER A 191 -21.44 24.04 24.76
C SER A 191 -22.16 22.79 24.28
N VAL A 192 -21.60 22.14 23.26
CA VAL A 192 -22.10 20.88 22.73
C VAL A 192 -20.94 19.90 22.67
N CYS A 193 -21.20 18.67 23.14
CA CYS A 193 -20.27 17.54 23.02
C CYS A 193 -20.83 16.54 22.00
N ILE A 194 -20.01 16.17 21.02
CA ILE A 194 -20.36 15.24 19.96
C ILE A 194 -19.25 14.24 19.69
N ASP A 195 -19.63 13.07 19.19
CA ASP A 195 -18.68 12.08 18.69
C ASP A 195 -18.23 12.44 17.28
N ALA A 196 -16.92 12.39 17.08
CA ALA A 196 -16.28 12.72 15.81
C ALA A 196 -15.42 11.57 15.28
N LEU A 197 -15.41 11.46 13.96
CA LEU A 197 -14.53 10.57 13.22
C LEU A 197 -13.22 11.30 12.92
N VAL A 198 -12.10 10.67 13.27
CA VAL A 198 -10.78 11.12 12.86
C VAL A 198 -10.55 10.71 11.42
N ASP A 199 -10.41 11.69 10.54
CA ASP A 199 -10.14 11.47 9.13
C ASP A 199 -8.78 12.06 8.74
N SER A 200 -7.88 11.19 8.27
CA SER A 200 -6.59 11.63 7.71
C SER A 200 -6.72 12.22 6.31
N GLY A 201 -7.86 12.02 5.64
CA GLY A 201 -8.19 12.62 4.34
C GLY A 201 -8.74 14.04 4.44
N ASN A 202 -9.15 14.51 5.63
CA ASN A 202 -9.56 15.90 5.82
C ASN A 202 -8.34 16.81 5.89
N LEU A 203 -8.08 17.53 4.78
CA LEU A 203 -7.00 18.49 4.63
C LEU A 203 -7.50 19.95 4.60
N LEU A 204 -8.75 20.20 5.03
CA LEU A 204 -9.31 21.54 5.02
C LEU A 204 -8.58 22.45 6.02
N THR A 205 -8.17 23.61 5.51
CA THR A 205 -7.57 24.68 6.30
C THR A 205 -8.24 25.99 5.97
N GLU A 206 -8.24 26.90 6.95
CA GLU A 206 -8.70 28.26 6.71
C GLU A 206 -7.66 29.02 5.86
N PRO A 207 -8.06 29.65 4.74
CA PRO A 207 -7.11 30.18 3.75
C PRO A 207 -6.12 31.25 4.25
N ILE A 208 -6.48 32.03 5.27
CA ILE A 208 -5.66 33.16 5.74
C ILE A 208 -4.72 32.72 6.86
N SER A 209 -5.26 32.12 7.92
CA SER A 209 -4.50 31.73 9.12
C SER A 209 -3.85 30.35 9.00
N GLY A 210 -4.28 29.52 8.05
CA GLY A 210 -3.84 28.14 7.92
C GLY A 210 -4.34 27.20 9.02
N LYS A 211 -5.22 27.67 9.91
CA LYS A 211 -5.76 26.86 11.00
C LYS A 211 -6.58 25.68 10.45
N PRO A 212 -6.59 24.52 11.13
CA PRO A 212 -7.37 23.35 10.71
C PRO A 212 -8.87 23.64 10.73
N VAL A 213 -9.60 22.93 9.87
CA VAL A 213 -11.07 23.00 9.82
C VAL A 213 -11.68 21.64 10.17
N ILE A 214 -12.49 21.61 11.21
CA ILE A 214 -13.36 20.48 11.59
C ILE A 214 -14.69 20.65 10.86
N ILE A 215 -15.24 19.57 10.30
CA ILE A 215 -16.56 19.58 9.67
C ILE A 215 -17.58 19.00 10.63
N THR A 216 -18.74 19.65 10.81
CA THR A 216 -19.85 19.16 11.63
C THR A 216 -21.14 19.13 10.83
N ALA A 217 -22.04 18.21 11.17
CA ALA A 217 -23.40 18.20 10.65
C ALA A 217 -24.23 19.31 11.30
N PHE A 218 -25.04 20.03 10.52
CA PHE A 218 -25.84 21.16 11.02
C PHE A 218 -26.69 20.80 12.25
N GLU A 219 -27.41 19.68 12.22
CA GLU A 219 -28.29 19.27 13.32
C GLU A 219 -27.53 18.98 14.62
N ALA A 220 -26.29 18.52 14.53
CA ALA A 220 -25.47 18.19 15.69
C ALA A 220 -25.06 19.43 16.50
N VAL A 221 -24.81 20.54 15.81
CA VAL A 221 -24.39 21.82 16.42
C VAL A 221 -25.49 22.88 16.41
N ARG A 222 -26.71 22.55 15.98
CA ARG A 222 -27.82 23.51 15.83
C ARG A 222 -28.10 24.35 17.07
N ARG A 223 -27.96 23.77 18.27
CA ARG A 223 -28.17 24.49 19.55
C ARG A 223 -27.09 25.52 19.84
N LEU A 224 -25.92 25.36 19.25
CA LEU A 224 -24.77 26.25 19.40
C LEU A 224 -24.86 27.45 18.46
N ILE A 225 -25.48 27.29 17.29
CA ILE A 225 -25.51 28.31 16.26
C ILE A 225 -26.44 29.47 16.71
N PRO A 226 -26.03 30.74 16.61
CA PRO A 226 -26.93 31.88 16.81
C PRO A 226 -28.01 31.94 15.73
N LEU A 227 -29.23 32.36 16.07
CA LEU A 227 -30.38 32.42 15.14
C LEU A 227 -30.08 33.22 13.86
N GLU A 228 -29.26 34.27 13.96
CA GLU A 228 -28.83 35.10 12.84
C GLU A 228 -28.02 34.34 11.77
N LEU A 229 -27.34 33.25 12.14
CA LEU A 229 -26.49 32.45 11.25
C LEU A 229 -27.18 31.19 10.72
N PHE A 230 -28.43 30.91 11.12
CA PHE A 230 -29.15 29.71 10.69
C PHE A 230 -29.32 29.66 9.18
N SER A 231 -29.68 30.78 8.54
CA SER A 231 -29.87 30.87 7.09
C SER A 231 -28.56 30.67 6.31
N LEU A 232 -27.43 31.09 6.87
CA LEU A 232 -26.12 30.86 6.28
C LEU A 232 -25.77 29.38 6.26
N PHE A 233 -25.84 28.70 7.41
CA PHE A 233 -25.38 27.30 7.49
C PHE A 233 -26.38 26.30 6.92
N LYS A 234 -27.68 26.61 6.94
CA LYS A 234 -28.73 25.73 6.41
C LYS A 234 -28.97 25.91 4.91
N SER A 235 -29.06 27.16 4.44
CA SER A 235 -29.43 27.48 3.06
C SER A 235 -28.34 28.19 2.26
N ARG A 236 -27.15 28.40 2.84
CA ARG A 236 -26.03 29.13 2.22
C ARG A 236 -26.39 30.56 1.81
N ASP A 237 -27.36 31.15 2.50
CA ASP A 237 -27.77 32.53 2.26
C ASP A 237 -26.85 33.49 3.01
N THR A 238 -26.10 34.28 2.25
CA THR A 238 -25.13 35.25 2.78
C THR A 238 -25.75 36.57 3.20
N SER A 239 -27.04 36.78 2.98
CA SER A 239 -27.73 38.06 3.26
C SER A 239 -27.64 38.46 4.73
N CYS A 240 -27.53 37.49 5.64
CA CYS A 240 -27.38 37.74 7.08
C CYS A 240 -26.00 38.26 7.47
N LEU A 241 -24.95 38.06 6.67
CA LEU A 241 -23.57 38.41 7.05
C LEU A 241 -23.35 39.92 7.18
N GLY A 242 -24.10 40.76 6.46
CA GLY A 242 -23.94 42.21 6.52
C GLY A 242 -24.46 42.85 7.80
N ILE A 243 -25.29 42.13 8.57
CA ILE A 243 -26.01 42.65 9.75
C ILE A 243 -25.69 41.80 11.00
N CYS A 244 -24.98 40.68 10.84
CA CYS A 244 -24.74 39.73 11.91
C CYS A 244 -23.55 40.12 12.80
N THR A 245 -23.74 40.01 14.11
CA THR A 245 -22.71 40.26 15.14
C THR A 245 -21.50 39.32 14.98
N TYR A 246 -21.71 38.14 14.41
CA TYR A 246 -20.71 37.07 14.25
C TYR A 246 -19.97 37.11 12.90
N ALA A 247 -20.25 38.09 12.04
CA ALA A 247 -19.68 38.14 10.70
C ALA A 247 -18.13 38.07 10.70
N SER A 248 -17.48 38.68 11.69
CA SER A 248 -16.02 38.65 11.85
C SER A 248 -15.45 37.26 12.18
N ARG A 249 -16.27 36.36 12.75
CA ARG A 249 -15.94 34.98 13.12
C ARG A 249 -16.27 33.96 12.04
N VAL A 250 -16.98 34.37 10.99
CA VAL A 250 -17.32 33.49 9.86
C VAL A 250 -16.22 33.58 8.79
N ARG A 251 -15.82 32.43 8.26
CA ARG A 251 -14.88 32.30 7.14
C ARG A 251 -15.46 31.43 6.05
N VAL A 252 -15.08 31.75 4.82
CA VAL A 252 -15.39 30.98 3.63
C VAL A 252 -14.26 29.99 3.41
N ILE A 253 -14.58 28.70 3.37
CA ILE A 253 -13.62 27.61 3.18
C ILE A 253 -13.84 27.00 1.80
N PRO A 254 -12.95 27.25 0.83
CA PRO A 254 -13.01 26.57 -0.47
C PRO A 254 -12.78 25.08 -0.28
N THR A 255 -13.65 24.25 -0.85
CA THR A 255 -13.53 22.79 -0.80
C THR A 255 -13.26 22.22 -2.18
N SER A 256 -12.49 21.14 -2.22
CA SER A 256 -12.25 20.38 -3.45
C SER A 256 -12.42 18.90 -3.14
N THR A 257 -13.44 18.29 -3.72
CA THR A 257 -13.76 16.87 -3.57
C THR A 257 -13.63 16.18 -4.92
N VAL A 258 -13.72 14.86 -4.94
CA VAL A 258 -13.80 14.08 -6.19
C VAL A 258 -15.00 14.46 -7.06
N ASN A 259 -16.06 14.99 -6.44
CA ASN A 259 -17.28 15.44 -7.11
C ASN A 259 -17.22 16.90 -7.58
N GLY A 260 -16.10 17.60 -7.34
CA GLY A 260 -15.88 18.97 -7.79
C GLY A 260 -15.48 19.94 -6.68
N LYS A 261 -15.46 21.23 -7.05
CA LYS A 261 -15.16 22.34 -6.13
C LYS A 261 -16.43 22.85 -5.47
N GLY A 262 -16.32 23.27 -4.23
CA GLY A 262 -17.42 23.81 -3.45
C GLY A 262 -16.95 24.85 -2.44
N ILE A 263 -17.88 25.28 -1.61
CA ILE A 263 -17.64 26.25 -0.53
C ILE A 263 -18.38 25.76 0.71
N LEU A 264 -17.71 25.85 1.85
CA LEU A 264 -18.31 25.73 3.17
C LEU A 264 -18.14 27.04 3.93
N TYR A 265 -19.08 27.30 4.85
CA TYR A 265 -18.95 28.38 5.81
C TYR A 265 -18.49 27.77 7.14
N ALA A 266 -17.48 28.39 7.73
CA ALA A 266 -16.92 27.97 9.01
C ALA A 266 -17.00 29.09 10.05
N LEU A 267 -17.28 28.71 11.29
CA LEU A 267 -17.31 29.61 12.43
C LEU A 267 -16.02 29.43 13.25
N PHE A 268 -15.47 30.51 13.78
CA PHE A 268 -14.45 30.47 14.83
C PHE A 268 -15.12 30.52 16.22
N PRO A 269 -15.21 29.39 16.92
CA PRO A 269 -15.83 29.31 18.25
C PRO A 269 -14.93 29.94 19.33
N ASP A 270 -15.46 30.12 20.54
CA ASP A 270 -14.68 30.61 21.68
C ASP A 270 -13.69 29.57 22.19
N ARG A 271 -14.10 28.28 22.16
CA ARG A 271 -13.28 27.17 22.63
C ARG A 271 -13.65 25.87 21.93
N VAL A 272 -12.63 25.09 21.58
CA VAL A 272 -12.79 23.72 21.06
C VAL A 272 -11.84 22.80 21.82
N THR A 273 -12.36 21.67 22.27
CA THR A 273 -11.52 20.60 22.82
C THR A 273 -11.74 19.28 22.09
N VAL A 274 -10.65 18.62 21.72
CA VAL A 274 -10.62 17.28 21.14
C VAL A 274 -9.98 16.35 22.16
N ASP A 275 -10.73 15.33 22.62
CA ASP A 275 -10.32 14.42 23.70
C ASP A 275 -9.79 15.16 24.95
N GLY A 276 -10.42 16.30 25.27
CA GLY A 276 -10.06 17.15 26.42
C GLY A 276 -8.87 18.10 26.19
N LYS A 277 -8.19 18.03 25.05
CA LYS A 277 -7.13 19.00 24.68
C LYS A 277 -7.73 20.18 23.93
N GLU A 278 -7.39 21.39 24.35
CA GLU A 278 -7.83 22.61 23.70
C GLU A 278 -7.06 22.87 22.40
N VAL A 279 -7.79 23.22 21.35
CA VAL A 279 -7.25 23.36 19.99
C VAL A 279 -7.85 24.55 19.26
N ASP A 280 -6.99 25.23 18.50
CA ASP A 280 -7.34 26.41 17.72
C ASP A 280 -7.78 26.03 16.31
N VAL A 281 -9.09 25.88 16.11
CA VAL A 281 -9.67 25.35 14.86
C VAL A 281 -10.93 26.09 14.45
N TYR A 282 -11.23 26.07 13.15
CA TYR A 282 -12.51 26.51 12.63
C TYR A 282 -13.49 25.35 12.53
N ILE A 283 -14.78 25.63 12.73
CA ILE A 283 -15.87 24.65 12.61
C ILE A 283 -16.67 24.95 11.35
N ALA A 284 -16.44 24.19 10.28
CA ALA A 284 -17.25 24.21 9.07
C ALA A 284 -18.54 23.43 9.29
N ILE A 285 -19.68 24.03 8.96
CA ILE A 285 -20.98 23.40 9.15
C ILE A 285 -21.52 22.94 7.80
N SER A 286 -21.71 21.63 7.66
CA SER A 286 -22.32 21.04 6.47
C SER A 286 -23.84 21.21 6.54
N PRO A 287 -24.49 21.69 5.46
CA PRO A 287 -25.95 21.75 5.39
C PRO A 287 -26.59 20.37 5.30
N ASP A 288 -25.83 19.38 4.84
CA ASP A 288 -26.31 18.01 4.69
C ASP A 288 -26.54 17.38 6.07
N THR A 289 -27.71 16.78 6.26
CA THR A 289 -28.15 16.14 7.51
C THR A 289 -27.59 14.74 7.70
N GLU A 290 -26.85 14.22 6.73
CA GLU A 290 -26.32 12.85 6.76
C GLU A 290 -25.12 12.74 7.71
N SER A 291 -25.13 11.67 8.52
CA SER A 291 -24.04 11.34 9.41
C SER A 291 -22.82 10.84 8.61
N PHE A 292 -21.64 11.26 9.01
CA PHE A 292 -20.36 10.84 8.44
C PHE A 292 -20.06 9.41 8.88
N ASP A 293 -20.64 8.40 8.23
CA ASP A 293 -20.49 6.99 8.60
C ASP A 293 -20.94 6.71 10.06
N GLY A 294 -22.08 7.29 10.44
CA GLY A 294 -22.63 7.20 11.80
C GLY A 294 -22.08 8.23 12.80
N PHE A 295 -21.15 9.09 12.39
CA PHE A 295 -20.62 10.19 13.21
C PHE A 295 -21.24 11.54 12.84
N THR A 296 -21.17 12.50 13.75
CA THR A 296 -21.73 13.85 13.56
C THR A 296 -20.68 14.90 13.20
N ALA A 297 -19.40 14.54 13.22
CA ALA A 297 -18.29 15.43 12.88
C ALA A 297 -17.09 14.68 12.30
N ILE A 298 -16.27 15.39 11.54
CA ILE A 298 -14.99 14.95 10.99
C ILE A 298 -13.87 15.84 11.52
N VAL A 299 -12.92 15.24 12.23
CA VAL A 299 -11.74 15.90 12.80
C VAL A 299 -10.50 15.53 11.97
N PRO A 300 -9.71 16.53 11.51
CA PRO A 300 -8.48 16.25 10.79
C PRO A 300 -7.42 15.66 11.72
N ASN A 301 -6.60 14.75 11.19
CA ASN A 301 -5.56 14.07 11.99
C ASN A 301 -4.46 15.01 12.53
N THR A 302 -4.39 16.26 12.06
CA THR A 302 -3.45 17.28 12.55
C THR A 302 -3.80 17.83 13.94
N VAL A 303 -4.99 17.55 14.44
CA VAL A 303 -5.56 18.17 15.67
C VAL A 303 -5.52 17.22 16.89
N ILE A 304 -5.00 16.00 16.73
CA ILE A 304 -5.09 14.91 17.72
C ILE A 304 -3.78 14.70 18.47
#